data_AF-A0A969KP84-F1
#
_entry.id   AF-A0A969KP84-F1
#
_cell.length_a   1.000
_cell.length_b   1.000
_cell.length_c   1.000
_cell.angle_alpha   90.00
_cell.angle_beta   90.00
_cell.angle_gamma   90.00
#
_symmetry.space_group_name_H-M   'P 1'
#
loop_
_entity.id
_entity.type
_entity.pdbx_description
1 polymer ?
#
loop_
_entity_poly.entity_id
_entity_poly.type
_entity_poly.pdbx_seq_one_letter_code
_entity_poly.pdbx_strand_id
1 'polypeptide(L)'
;MMPSARIAQMVADVPNRDEIRLLWSEYDAGSTPEARLVRDADKLEMVHQALCYSRRGQKNLLEFWQGHRWNYALCAALFEELFAEFQDVAR
;
A
#
# COMPACT_ATOMS: atom_id res chain seq x y z
N MET A 1 5.56 16.12 -14.95
CA MET A 1 6.17 16.63 -13.69
C MET A 1 6.89 15.45 -13.05
N MET A 2 8.22 15.48 -12.92
CA MET A 2 8.99 14.34 -12.37
C MET A 2 8.74 14.24 -10.86
N PRO A 3 8.11 13.16 -10.34
CA PRO A 3 7.77 13.03 -8.92
C PRO A 3 8.97 13.15 -7.97
N SER A 4 10.17 12.79 -8.45
CA SER A 4 11.42 12.81 -7.68
C SER A 4 11.90 14.21 -7.25
N ALA A 5 11.42 15.30 -7.88
CA ALA A 5 11.89 16.64 -7.55
C ALA A 5 11.37 17.17 -6.19
N ARG A 6 10.21 16.67 -5.72
CA ARG A 6 9.59 17.15 -4.48
C ARG A 6 10.14 16.46 -3.23
N ILE A 7 10.41 15.16 -3.30
CA ILE A 7 10.99 14.44 -2.16
C ILE A 7 12.35 15.03 -1.77
N ALA A 8 13.15 15.46 -2.76
CA ALA A 8 14.44 16.09 -2.52
C ALA A 8 14.35 17.40 -1.70
N GLN A 9 13.26 18.17 -1.87
CA GLN A 9 13.00 19.37 -1.08
C GLN A 9 12.54 19.00 0.35
N MET A 10 11.71 17.97 0.48
CA MET A 10 11.16 17.53 1.77
C MET A 10 12.23 16.99 2.71
N VAL A 11 13.26 16.33 2.18
CA VAL A 11 14.31 15.69 2.99
C VAL A 11 15.60 16.52 3.09
N ALA A 12 15.62 17.76 2.60
CA ALA A 12 16.84 18.55 2.45
C ALA A 12 17.64 18.68 3.75
N ASP A 13 16.95 18.89 4.87
CA ASP A 13 17.55 19.12 6.20
C ASP A 13 17.54 17.86 7.09
N VAL A 14 17.14 16.71 6.56
CA VAL A 14 17.06 15.47 7.32
C VAL A 14 18.39 14.71 7.23
N PRO A 15 18.91 14.15 8.34
CA PRO A 15 19.99 13.17 8.28
C PRO A 15 19.64 12.04 7.29
N ASN A 16 20.63 11.52 6.57
CA ASN A 16 20.45 10.44 5.59
C ASN A 16 19.56 10.79 4.37
N ARG A 17 19.37 12.08 4.05
CA ARG A 17 18.59 12.54 2.87
C ARG A 17 18.88 11.78 1.57
N ASP A 18 20.13 11.43 1.31
CA ASP A 18 20.54 10.79 0.05
C ASP A 18 20.10 9.32 0.00
N GLU A 19 20.12 8.63 1.14
CA GLU A 19 19.59 7.27 1.32
C GLU A 19 18.06 7.26 1.15
N ILE A 20 17.36 8.20 1.80
CA ILE A 20 15.90 8.31 1.69
C ILE A 20 15.48 8.58 0.23
N ARG A 21 16.22 9.42 -0.49
CA ARG A 21 15.97 9.69 -1.91
C ARG A 21 16.18 8.44 -2.78
N LEU A 22 17.19 7.63 -2.48
CA LEU A 22 17.44 6.38 -3.19
C LEU A 22 16.31 5.38 -2.94
N LEU A 23 15.93 5.17 -1.67
CA LEU A 23 14.82 4.30 -1.28
C LEU A 23 13.50 4.75 -1.91
N TRP A 24 13.23 6.06 -1.94
CA TRP A 24 12.04 6.60 -2.61
C TRP A 24 12.06 6.28 -4.11
N SER A 25 13.19 6.50 -4.78
CA SER A 25 13.31 6.21 -6.22
C SER A 25 13.15 4.71 -6.51
N GLU A 26 13.69 3.86 -5.65
CA GLU A 26 13.57 2.40 -5.75
C GLU A 26 12.11 1.95 -5.57
N TYR A 27 11.43 2.47 -4.54
CA TYR A 27 10.01 2.24 -4.30
C TYR A 27 9.19 2.71 -5.49
N ASP A 28 9.36 3.96 -5.94
CA ASP A 28 8.62 4.58 -7.05
C ASP A 28 8.83 3.86 -8.38
N ALA A 29 10.02 3.31 -8.62
CA ALA A 29 10.28 2.48 -9.80
C ALA A 29 9.76 1.03 -9.65
N GLY A 30 9.56 0.53 -8.43
CA GLY A 30 9.25 -0.88 -8.19
C GLY A 30 10.38 -1.82 -8.67
N SER A 31 11.61 -1.33 -8.68
CA SER A 31 12.74 -1.96 -9.38
C SER A 31 13.25 -3.21 -8.66
N THR A 32 13.13 -3.27 -7.34
CA THR A 32 13.63 -4.36 -6.50
C THR A 32 12.48 -5.25 -5.99
N PRO A 33 12.80 -6.50 -5.59
CA PRO A 33 11.85 -7.34 -4.86
C PRO A 33 11.27 -6.65 -3.61
N GLU A 34 12.12 -5.97 -2.84
CA GLU A 34 11.74 -5.24 -1.62
C GLU A 34 10.75 -4.12 -1.93
N ALA A 35 11.02 -3.29 -2.95
CA ALA A 35 10.10 -2.24 -3.39
C ALA A 35 8.73 -2.80 -3.82
N ARG A 36 8.71 -3.92 -4.53
CA ARG A 36 7.45 -4.59 -4.93
C ARG A 36 6.70 -5.16 -3.72
N LEU A 37 7.42 -5.70 -2.75
CA LEU A 37 6.83 -6.24 -1.53
C LEU A 37 6.20 -5.12 -0.71
N VAL A 38 6.90 -4.00 -0.54
CA VAL A 38 6.38 -2.83 0.18
C VAL A 38 5.14 -2.26 -0.53
N ARG A 39 5.10 -2.24 -1.86
CA ARG A 39 3.89 -1.83 -2.63
C ARG A 39 2.69 -2.74 -2.42
N ASP A 40 2.91 -4.03 -2.29
CA ASP A 40 1.84 -4.97 -1.97
C ASP A 40 1.40 -4.78 -0.50
N ALA A 41 2.34 -4.59 0.42
CA ALA A 41 2.05 -4.33 1.82
C ALA A 41 1.22 -3.04 2.02
N ASP A 42 1.53 -1.97 1.29
CA ASP A 42 0.80 -0.70 1.29
C ASP A 42 -0.69 -0.89 0.91
N LYS A 43 -0.97 -1.69 -0.12
CA LYS A 43 -2.35 -2.03 -0.51
C LYS A 43 -3.04 -2.91 0.53
N LEU A 44 -2.33 -3.90 1.09
CA LEU A 44 -2.86 -4.77 2.14
C LEU A 44 -3.25 -3.97 3.38
N GLU A 45 -2.42 -2.99 3.77
CA GLU A 45 -2.71 -2.08 4.87
C GLU A 45 -3.98 -1.29 4.60
N MET A 46 -4.11 -0.70 3.40
CA MET A 46 -5.30 0.06 3.00
C MET A 46 -6.59 -0.77 3.07
N VAL A 47 -6.61 -2.00 2.55
CA VAL A 47 -7.82 -2.85 2.61
C VAL A 47 -8.11 -3.34 4.03
N HIS A 48 -7.06 -3.58 4.83
CA HIS A 48 -7.22 -3.93 6.24
C HIS A 48 -7.85 -2.78 7.04
N GLN A 49 -7.48 -1.53 6.74
CA GLN A 49 -8.16 -0.36 7.30
C GLN A 49 -9.64 -0.33 6.91
N ALA A 50 -9.98 -0.59 5.65
CA ALA A 50 -11.37 -0.67 5.19
C ALA A 50 -12.17 -1.74 5.96
N LEU A 51 -11.59 -2.92 6.19
CA LEU A 51 -12.19 -3.94 7.06
C LEU A 51 -12.41 -3.43 8.49
N CYS A 52 -11.41 -2.79 9.09
CA CYS A 52 -11.52 -2.22 10.43
C CYS A 52 -12.64 -1.16 10.53
N TYR A 53 -12.82 -0.32 9.50
CA TYR A 53 -13.91 0.63 9.45
C TYR A 53 -15.27 -0.05 9.29
N SER A 54 -15.36 -1.10 8.47
CA SER A 54 -16.57 -1.92 8.31
C SER A 54 -17.03 -2.53 9.63
N ARG A 55 -16.09 -3.12 10.40
CA ARG A 55 -16.35 -3.64 11.76
C ARG A 55 -16.86 -2.57 12.74
N ARG A 56 -16.60 -1.29 12.47
CA ARG A 56 -17.09 -0.15 13.24
C ARG A 56 -18.42 0.43 12.70
N GLY A 57 -19.05 -0.26 11.74
CA GLY A 57 -20.35 0.10 11.17
C GLY A 57 -20.28 1.10 10.00
N GLN A 58 -19.09 1.42 9.48
CA GLN A 58 -18.97 2.24 8.28
C GLN A 58 -19.39 1.44 7.04
N LYS A 59 -20.07 2.12 6.11
CA LYS A 59 -20.65 1.51 4.90
C LYS A 59 -19.96 2.06 3.64
N ASN A 60 -20.27 1.47 2.49
CA ASN A 60 -19.77 1.88 1.17
C ASN A 60 -18.25 1.79 0.97
N LEU A 61 -17.62 0.82 1.62
CA LEU A 61 -16.16 0.62 1.54
C LEU A 61 -15.74 -0.38 0.45
N LEU A 62 -16.65 -0.80 -0.42
CA LEU A 62 -16.37 -1.81 -1.45
C LEU A 62 -15.34 -1.35 -2.49
N GLU A 63 -15.26 -0.04 -2.74
CA GLU A 63 -14.30 0.53 -3.70
C GLU A 63 -12.84 0.23 -3.34
N PHE A 64 -12.52 0.14 -2.04
CA PHE A 64 -11.17 -0.16 -1.57
C PHE A 64 -10.71 -1.58 -1.92
N TRP A 65 -11.62 -2.48 -2.27
CA TRP A 65 -11.33 -3.89 -2.57
C TRP A 65 -11.19 -4.18 -4.07
N GLN A 66 -11.26 -3.17 -4.94
CA GLN A 66 -11.28 -3.37 -6.39
C GLN A 66 -9.95 -2.98 -7.06
N GLY A 67 -9.63 -3.67 -8.17
CA GLY A 67 -8.55 -3.25 -9.08
C GLY A 67 -7.13 -3.53 -8.60
N HIS A 68 -6.95 -4.41 -7.61
CA HIS A 68 -5.62 -4.73 -7.08
C HIS A 68 -4.83 -5.64 -8.00
N ARG A 69 -3.58 -5.24 -8.27
CA ARG A 69 -2.56 -6.09 -8.90
C ARG A 69 -1.49 -6.40 -7.88
N TRP A 70 -1.26 -7.69 -7.64
CA TRP A 70 -0.26 -8.21 -6.70
C TRP A 70 1.03 -8.58 -7.42
N ASN A 71 2.16 -8.29 -6.78
CA ASN A 71 3.48 -8.75 -7.21
C ASN A 71 3.80 -10.14 -6.65
N TYR A 72 3.29 -10.47 -5.46
CA TYR A 72 3.53 -11.73 -4.77
C TYR A 72 2.24 -12.51 -4.50
N ALA A 73 2.30 -13.83 -4.74
CA ALA A 73 1.16 -14.73 -4.51
C ALA A 73 0.72 -14.77 -3.05
N LEU A 74 1.66 -14.67 -2.10
CA LEU A 74 1.35 -14.56 -0.67
C LEU A 74 0.48 -13.35 -0.37
N CYS A 75 0.81 -12.19 -0.94
CA CYS A 75 0.03 -10.97 -0.74
C CYS A 75 -1.37 -11.08 -1.35
N ALA A 76 -1.49 -11.71 -2.52
CA ALA A 76 -2.79 -12.00 -3.11
C ALA A 76 -3.63 -12.92 -2.20
N ALA A 77 -3.05 -13.98 -1.64
CA ALA A 77 -3.75 -14.89 -0.73
C ALA A 77 -4.22 -14.17 0.55
N LEU A 78 -3.38 -13.33 1.16
CA LEU A 78 -3.75 -12.52 2.32
C LEU A 78 -4.91 -11.55 2.00
N PHE A 79 -4.91 -10.96 0.80
CA PHE A 79 -6.02 -10.13 0.36
C PHE A 79 -7.33 -10.90 0.27
N GLU A 80 -7.33 -12.11 -0.30
CA GLU A 80 -8.53 -12.95 -0.39
C GLU A 80 -9.08 -13.31 1.00
N GLU A 81 -8.20 -13.63 1.96
CA GLU A 81 -8.61 -13.88 3.36
C GLU A 81 -9.28 -12.65 3.99
N LEU A 82 -8.67 -11.47 3.84
CA LEU A 82 -9.23 -10.22 4.35
C LEU A 82 -10.56 -9.86 3.67
N PHE A 83 -10.68 -10.12 2.37
CA PHE A 83 -11.89 -9.81 1.61
C PHE A 83 -13.04 -10.74 1.98
N ALA A 84 -12.78 -12.03 2.18
CA ALA A 84 -13.77 -12.97 2.69
C ALA A 84 -14.33 -12.50 4.04
N GLU A 85 -13.46 -12.07 4.96
CA GLU A 85 -13.92 -11.54 6.24
C GLU A 85 -14.74 -10.24 6.07
N PHE A 86 -14.31 -9.33 5.19
CA PHE A 86 -15.05 -8.10 4.92
C PHE A 86 -16.48 -8.40 4.43
N GLN A 87 -16.65 -9.39 3.55
CA GLN A 87 -17.97 -9.82 3.08
C GLN A 87 -18.84 -10.39 4.20
N ASP A 88 -18.25 -11.03 5.20
CA ASP A 88 -18.98 -11.55 6.36
C ASP A 88 -19.42 -10.42 7.31
N VAL A 89 -18.56 -9.44 7.54
CA VAL A 89 -18.86 -8.27 8.39
C VAL A 89 -19.87 -7.31 7.73
N ALA A 90 -19.85 -7.21 6.40
CA ALA A 90 -20.70 -6.29 5.64
C ALA A 90 -22.13 -6.81 5.39
N ARG A 91 -22.45 -8.06 5.78
CA ARG A 91 -23.81 -8.61 5.77
C ARG A 91 -24.65 -8.04 6.92
#